data_AF-A0A3M1HZU4-F1
#
_entry.id   AF-A0A3M1HZU4-F1
#
_cell.length_a   1.000
_cell.length_b   1.000
_cell.length_c   1.000
_cell.angle_alpha   90.00
_cell.angle_beta   90.00
_cell.angle_gamma   90.00
#
_symmetry.space_group_name_H-M   'P 1'
#
loop_
_entity.id
_entity.type
_entity.pdbx_description
1 polymer ?
#
loop_
_entity_poly.entity_id
_entity_poly.type
_entity_poly.pdbx_seq_one_letter_code
_entity_poly.pdbx_strand_id
1 'polypeptide(L)'
;MIAMDHVALLDPRAMHRLVGARVRYQGERWRIGDVLPEEGMLVLVAEDDEVQDDAYGRPHRLTPRTIKLHVRTPAGAPTEHWRELELIGLAPETARASSPR
;
A
#
# COMPACT_ATOMS: atom_id res chain seq x y z
N MET A 1 -2.48 -18.25 6.21
CA MET A 1 -2.07 -16.83 6.35
C MET A 1 -0.65 -16.75 5.85
N ILE A 2 -0.42 -16.11 4.69
CA ILE A 2 0.94 -15.98 4.12
C ILE A 2 1.48 -14.66 4.66
N ALA A 3 2.36 -14.74 5.67
CA ALA A 3 3.14 -13.58 6.08
C ALA A 3 3.94 -13.12 4.86
N MET A 4 3.97 -11.81 4.62
CA MET A 4 4.72 -11.27 3.49
C MET A 4 6.20 -11.68 3.66
N ASP A 5 6.87 -12.08 2.57
CA ASP A 5 8.19 -12.69 2.64
C ASP A 5 9.27 -11.62 2.91
N HIS A 6 10.02 -11.78 4.01
CA HIS A 6 10.96 -10.77 4.50
C HIS A 6 12.07 -10.48 3.49
N VAL A 7 12.39 -11.43 2.60
CA VAL A 7 13.41 -11.29 1.57
C VAL A 7 12.95 -10.30 0.48
N ALA A 8 11.64 -10.24 0.19
CA ALA A 8 11.09 -9.34 -0.81
C ALA A 8 11.20 -7.85 -0.42
N LEU A 9 11.29 -7.52 0.88
CA LEU A 9 11.53 -6.14 1.31
C LEU A 9 13.00 -5.75 1.28
N LEU A 10 13.91 -6.68 1.53
CA LEU A 10 15.34 -6.37 1.58
C LEU A 10 15.89 -6.02 0.19
N ASP A 11 15.27 -6.56 -0.86
CA ASP A 11 15.63 -6.27 -2.24
C ASP A 11 14.74 -5.14 -2.83
N PRO A 12 15.32 -3.97 -3.18
CA PRO A 12 14.59 -2.87 -3.79
C PRO A 12 13.80 -3.26 -5.05
N ARG A 13 14.31 -4.21 -5.84
CA ARG A 13 13.63 -4.68 -7.06
C ARG A 13 12.43 -5.57 -6.74
N ALA A 14 12.51 -6.37 -5.68
CA ALA A 14 11.41 -7.18 -5.20
C ALA A 14 10.30 -6.33 -4.58
N MET A 15 10.62 -5.20 -3.94
CA MET A 15 9.61 -4.24 -3.46
C MET A 15 8.70 -3.74 -4.58
N HIS A 16 9.24 -3.44 -5.77
CA HIS A 16 8.42 -3.00 -6.91
C HIS A 16 7.38 -4.04 -7.36
N ARG A 17 7.63 -5.33 -7.12
CA ARG A 17 6.65 -6.39 -7.43
C ARG A 17 5.47 -6.42 -6.46
N LEU A 18 5.59 -5.73 -5.33
CA LEU A 18 4.51 -5.61 -4.36
C LEU A 18 3.45 -4.60 -4.79
N VAL A 19 3.76 -3.69 -5.72
CA VAL A 19 2.79 -2.73 -6.24
C VAL A 19 1.60 -3.47 -6.84
N GLY A 20 0.40 -3.12 -6.38
CA GLY A 20 -0.85 -3.77 -6.76
C GLY A 20 -1.27 -4.95 -5.86
N ALA A 21 -0.39 -5.45 -4.99
CA ALA A 21 -0.75 -6.50 -4.06
C ALA A 21 -1.76 -6.00 -3.01
N ARG A 22 -2.65 -6.89 -2.56
CA ARG A 22 -3.58 -6.63 -1.46
C ARG A 22 -2.96 -7.08 -0.16
N VAL A 23 -3.00 -6.20 0.83
CA VAL A 23 -2.48 -6.42 2.17
C VAL A 23 -3.53 -6.08 3.20
N ARG A 24 -3.49 -6.75 4.34
CA ARG A 24 -4.21 -6.34 5.54
C ARG A 24 -3.22 -5.67 6.49
N TYR A 25 -3.59 -4.50 7.00
CA TYR A 25 -2.81 -3.73 7.95
C TYR A 25 -3.74 -3.19 9.03
N GLN A 26 -3.42 -3.45 10.31
CA GLN A 26 -4.26 -3.10 11.46
C GLN A 26 -5.73 -3.55 11.35
N GLY A 27 -5.97 -4.69 10.70
CA GLY A 27 -7.31 -5.24 10.48
C GLY A 27 -8.08 -4.67 9.29
N GLU A 28 -7.58 -3.60 8.66
CA GLU A 28 -8.17 -2.99 7.46
C GLU A 28 -7.51 -3.52 6.17
N ARG A 29 -8.27 -3.50 5.07
CA ARG A 29 -7.79 -3.96 3.75
C ARG A 29 -7.22 -2.78 2.97
N TRP A 30 -6.04 -3.01 2.41
CA TRP A 30 -5.31 -2.02 1.64
C TRP A 30 -4.74 -2.65 0.38
N ARG A 31 -4.44 -1.79 -0.59
CA ARG A 31 -3.65 -2.10 -1.77
C ARG A 31 -2.33 -1.35 -1.69
N ILE A 32 -1.24 -2.00 -2.08
CA ILE A 32 0.04 -1.29 -2.25
C ILE A 32 -0.08 -0.46 -3.54
N GLY A 33 -0.18 0.86 -3.41
CA GLY A 33 -0.27 1.78 -4.54
C GLY A 33 1.08 2.14 -5.11
N ASP A 34 2.08 2.28 -4.24
CA ASP A 34 3.43 2.70 -4.63
C ASP A 34 4.48 2.15 -3.63
N VAL A 35 5.75 2.18 -4.01
CA VAL A 35 6.89 1.81 -3.17
C VAL A 35 8.00 2.84 -3.32
N LEU A 36 8.63 3.20 -2.21
CA LEU A 36 9.78 4.11 -2.17
C LEU A 36 10.97 3.31 -1.64
N PRO A 37 11.73 2.61 -2.51
CA PRO A 37 12.76 1.69 -2.07
C PRO A 37 13.93 2.41 -1.43
N GLU A 38 14.30 3.60 -1.91
CA GLU A 38 15.40 4.38 -1.31
C GLU A 38 15.07 4.82 0.12
N GLU A 39 13.79 5.05 0.41
CA GLU A 39 13.31 5.50 1.71
C GLU A 39 12.77 4.34 2.59
N GLY A 40 12.76 3.12 2.08
CA GLY A 40 12.25 1.96 2.82
C GLY A 40 10.75 2.01 3.11
N MET A 41 9.96 2.67 2.26
CA MET A 41 8.53 2.89 2.50
C MET A 41 7.62 2.18 1.49
N LEU A 42 6.41 1.83 1.94
CA LEU A 42 5.29 1.43 1.10
C LEU A 42 4.19 2.48 1.19
N VAL A 43 3.51 2.75 0.08
CA VAL A 43 2.30 3.56 0.07
C VAL A 43 1.11 2.63 -0.05
N LEU A 44 0.30 2.56 1.01
CA LEU A 44 -0.93 1.80 1.01
C LEU A 44 -2.09 2.71 0.64
N VAL A 45 -3.02 2.19 -0.14
CA VAL A 45 -4.22 2.87 -0.64
C VAL A 45 -5.41 2.04 -0.19
N ALA A 46 -6.38 2.67 0.47
CA ALA A 46 -7.62 2.01 0.87
C ALA A 46 -8.39 1.53 -0.38
N GLU A 47 -9.02 0.37 -0.30
CA GLU A 47 -9.88 -0.13 -1.39
C GLU A 47 -11.24 0.57 -1.43
N ASP A 48 -11.62 1.26 -0.35
CA ASP A 48 -12.86 2.03 -0.24
C ASP A 48 -12.59 3.53 -0.46
N ASP A 49 -13.38 4.17 -1.33
CA ASP A 49 -13.32 5.60 -1.59
C ASP A 49 -14.02 6.37 -0.44
N GLU A 50 -13.26 6.89 0.52
CA GLU A 50 -13.80 7.86 1.48
C GLU A 50 -13.73 9.28 0.89
N VAL A 51 -14.82 10.04 1.02
CA VAL A 51 -14.87 11.46 0.68
C VAL A 51 -13.96 12.19 1.67
N GLN A 52 -12.82 12.72 1.23
CA GLN A 52 -12.08 13.68 2.04
C GLN A 52 -12.82 15.02 2.01
N ASP A 53 -13.20 15.52 3.19
CA ASP A 53 -13.47 16.94 3.37
C ASP A 53 -12.17 17.72 3.13
N ASP A 54 -12.18 18.67 2.19
CA ASP A 54 -11.11 19.65 2.12
C ASP A 54 -11.13 20.55 3.38
N ALA A 55 -10.09 21.35 3.60
CA ALA A 55 -10.02 22.28 4.73
C ALA A 55 -11.18 23.32 4.77
N TYR A 56 -12.07 23.31 3.76
CA TYR A 56 -13.21 24.19 3.59
C TYR A 56 -14.55 23.42 3.48
N GLY A 57 -14.59 22.10 3.75
CA GLY A 57 -15.81 21.28 3.75
C GLY A 57 -16.51 21.13 2.41
N ARG A 58 -15.80 21.26 1.27
CA ARG A 58 -16.39 21.07 -0.06
C ARG A 58 -16.08 19.66 -0.59
N PRO A 59 -17.09 18.90 -1.07
CA PRO A 59 -16.84 17.60 -1.70
C PRO A 59 -16.15 17.83 -3.05
N HIS A 60 -14.81 17.71 -3.06
CA HIS A 60 -14.03 18.08 -4.24
C HIS A 60 -13.47 16.88 -5.02
N ARG A 61 -13.29 15.70 -4.41
CA ARG A 61 -12.98 14.45 -5.13
C ARG A 61 -13.04 13.24 -4.20
N LEU A 62 -13.58 12.12 -4.69
CA LEU A 62 -13.32 10.81 -4.09
C LEU A 62 -11.83 10.52 -4.26
N THR A 63 -11.07 10.59 -3.17
CA THR A 63 -9.65 10.24 -3.18
C THR A 63 -9.47 9.15 -2.14
N PRO A 64 -9.05 7.94 -2.54
CA PRO A 64 -8.90 6.87 -1.58
C PRO A 64 -7.87 7.24 -0.52
N ARG A 65 -8.11 6.83 0.73
CA ARG A 65 -7.18 7.08 1.84
C ARG A 65 -5.82 6.47 1.52
N THR A 66 -4.75 7.21 1.80
CA THR A 66 -3.39 6.72 1.63
C THR A 66 -2.60 6.79 2.93
N ILE A 67 -1.83 5.75 3.24
CA ILE A 67 -0.87 5.77 4.35
C ILE A 67 0.53 5.42 3.85
N LYS A 68 1.54 6.12 4.37
CA LYS A 68 2.95 5.80 4.13
C LYS A 68 3.45 4.95 5.29
N LEU A 69 3.85 3.72 5.00
CA LEU A 69 4.33 2.78 6.00
C LEU A 69 5.84 2.61 5.86
N HIS A 70 6.56 2.91 6.94
CA HIS A 70 8.00 2.69 6.99
C HIS A 70 8.25 1.21 7.29
N VAL A 71 8.64 0.44 6.28
CA VAL A 71 8.86 -1.02 6.38
C VAL A 71 10.33 -1.38 6.54
N ARG A 72 11.23 -0.44 6.25
CA ARG A 72 12.67 -0.56 6.50
C ARG A 72 13.23 0.73 7.05
N THR A 73 14.23 0.63 7.92
CA THR A 73 15.01 1.76 8.40
C THR A 73 15.95 2.29 7.32
N PRO A 74 16.53 3.50 7.49
CA PRO A 74 17.58 4.01 6.61
C PRO A 74 18.81 3.10 6.51
N ALA A 75 19.03 2.23 7.50
CA ALA A 75 20.11 1.23 7.49
C ALA A 75 19.72 -0.07 6.74
N GLY A 76 18.52 -0.13 6.14
CA GLY A 76 18.02 -1.27 5.38
C GLY A 76 17.42 -2.40 6.22
N ALA A 77 17.35 -2.24 7.54
CA ALA A 77 16.76 -3.25 8.44
C ALA A 77 15.23 -3.18 8.42
N PRO A 78 14.50 -4.31 8.47
CA PRO A 78 13.04 -4.32 8.58
C PRO A 78 12.55 -3.61 9.86
N THR A 79 11.37 -2.99 9.80
CA THR A 79 10.69 -2.43 10.97
C THR A 79 9.60 -3.38 11.49
N GLU A 80 9.00 -3.07 12.64
CA GLU A 80 7.88 -3.86 13.19
C GLU A 80 6.61 -3.73 12.35
N HIS A 81 6.41 -2.59 11.69
CA HIS A 81 5.26 -2.35 10.80
C HIS A 81 5.13 -3.37 9.67
N TRP A 82 6.25 -3.94 9.24
CA TRP A 82 6.25 -5.05 8.31
C TRP A 82 5.55 -6.30 8.86
N ARG A 83 5.75 -6.64 10.14
CA ARG A 83 5.18 -7.85 10.75
C ARG A 83 3.65 -7.77 10.85
N GLU A 84 3.12 -6.57 10.84
CA GLU A 84 1.69 -6.28 10.86
C GLU A 84 1.05 -6.36 9.46
N LEU A 85 1.85 -6.47 8.39
CA LEU A 85 1.36 -6.60 7.03
C LEU A 85 1.11 -8.07 6.68
N GLU A 86 -0.15 -8.38 6.40
CA GLU A 86 -0.56 -9.72 5.96
C GLU A 86 -0.89 -9.67 4.47
N LEU A 87 -0.24 -10.50 3.65
CA LEU A 87 -0.58 -10.59 2.25
C LEU A 87 -1.87 -11.42 2.10
N ILE A 88 -2.94 -10.78 1.63
CA ILE A 88 -4.27 -11.41 1.52
C ILE A 88 -4.59 -11.85 0.08
N GLY A 89 -3.73 -11.51 -0.87
CA GLY A 89 -3.77 -12.03 -2.23
C GLY A 89 -2.98 -11.16 -3.21
N LEU A 90 -2.43 -11.80 -4.24
CA LEU A 90 -2.05 -11.12 -5.46
C LEU A 90 -3.35 -10.90 -6.23
N ALA A 91 -3.82 -9.66 -6.37
CA ALA A 91 -4.92 -9.40 -7.28
C ALA A 91 -4.45 -9.82 -8.68
N PRO A 92 -5.10 -10.80 -9.35
CA PRO A 92 -4.90 -10.94 -10.78
C PRO A 92 -5.32 -9.62 -11.41
N GLU A 93 -4.48 -9.17 -12.34
CA GLU A 93 -4.61 -8.00 -13.20
C GLU A 93 -5.94 -7.96 -13.98
N THR A 94 -7.08 -7.79 -13.31
CA THR A 94 -8.36 -7.68 -14.02
C THR A 94 -9.33 -6.74 -13.33
N ALA A 95 -9.94 -5.92 -14.19
CA ALA A 95 -11.02 -4.94 -14.00
C ALA A 95 -10.51 -3.53 -13.66
N ARG A 96 -10.21 -2.72 -14.69
CA ARG A 96 -11.15 -1.84 -15.43
C ARG A 96 -11.47 -0.58 -14.62
N ALA A 97 -11.63 0.60 -15.19
CA ALA A 97 -11.50 1.09 -16.54
C ALA A 97 -11.39 2.62 -16.42
N SER A 98 -10.92 3.25 -17.50
CA SER A 98 -11.19 4.62 -17.88
C SER A 98 -12.31 5.29 -17.09
N SER A 99 -12.00 6.39 -16.43
CA SER A 99 -13.02 7.42 -16.21
C SER A 99 -13.32 7.99 -17.61
N PRO A 100 -14.50 7.77 -18.20
CA PRO A 100 -14.84 8.38 -19.47
C PRO A 100 -15.21 9.84 -19.19
N ARG A 101 -14.56 10.75 -19.90
CA ARG A 101 -15.15 12.04 -20.25
C ARG A 101 -15.42 12.06 -21.74
#